data_AF-A0A3B0WLI3-F1
#
_entry.id   AF-A0A3B0WLI3-F1
#
_cell.length_a   1.000
_cell.length_b   1.000
_cell.length_c   1.000
_cell.angle_alpha   90.00
_cell.angle_beta   90.00
_cell.angle_gamma   90.00
#
_symmetry.space_group_name_H-M   'P 1'
#
loop_
_entity.id
_entity.type
_entity.pdbx_description
1 polymer ?
#
loop_
_entity_poly.entity_id
_entity_poly.type
_entity_poly.pdbx_seq_one_letter_code
_entity_poly.pdbx_strand_id
1 'polypeptide(L)' 'MKLRNILIISLLAILLQGCFLTKVVTVPLRVGGAIISVVPIVGDVVDESIDTTADVIDMIPI' A
#
# COMPACT_ATOMS: atom_id res chain seq x y z
N MET A 1 38.60 -18.79 -14.80
CA MET A 1 37.85 -18.77 -13.51
C MET A 1 37.26 -20.15 -13.28
N LYS A 2 37.41 -20.75 -12.09
CA LYS A 2 36.89 -22.11 -11.82
C LYS A 2 35.36 -22.16 -11.99
N LEU A 3 34.84 -23.26 -12.55
CA LEU A 3 33.40 -23.48 -12.77
C LEU A 3 32.57 -23.23 -11.50
N ARG A 4 33.11 -23.58 -10.33
CA ARG A 4 32.52 -23.30 -9.02
C ARG A 4 32.24 -21.81 -8.78
N ASN A 5 33.17 -20.93 -9.16
CA ASN A 5 33.00 -19.49 -8.98
C ASN A 5 31.96 -18.92 -9.95
N ILE A 6 31.88 -19.45 -11.18
CA ILE A 6 30.87 -19.04 -12.17
C ILE A 6 29.46 -19.40 -11.67
N LEU A 7 29.31 -20.60 -11.10
CA LEU A 7 28.05 -21.09 -10.54
C LEU A 7 27.56 -20.21 -9.37
N ILE A 8 28.47 -19.82 -8.48
CA ILE A 8 28.16 -18.94 -7.34
C ILE A 8 27.75 -17.55 -7.80
N ILE A 9 28.47 -16.96 -8.77
CA ILE A 9 28.16 -15.63 -9.30
C ILE A 9 26.81 -15.61 -10.01
N SER A 10 26.49 -16.67 -10.77
CA SER A 10 25.19 -16.82 -11.45
C SER A 10 24.04 -16.89 -10.44
N LEU A 11 24.18 -17.70 -9.39
CA LEU A 11 23.19 -17.81 -8.33
C LEU A 11 22.97 -16.47 -7.61
N LEU A 12 24.05 -15.73 -7.34
CA LEU A 12 23.98 -14.42 -6.70
C LEU A 12 23.28 -13.37 -7.59
N ALA A 13 23.53 -13.39 -8.90
CA ALA A 13 22.88 -12.50 -9.85
C ALA A 13 21.36 -12.73 -9.91
N ILE A 14 20.91 -13.98 -9.86
CA ILE A 14 19.48 -14.34 -9.86
C ILE A 14 18.78 -13.88 -8.57
N LEU A 15 19.46 -13.99 -7.42
CA LEU A 15 18.93 -13.53 -6.13
C LEU A 15 18.81 -11.99 -6.07
N LEU A 16 19.77 -11.26 -6.66
CA LEU A 16 19.70 -9.79 -6.75
C LEU A 16 18.54 -9.31 -7.63
N GLN A 17 18.22 -10.02 -8.71
CA GLN A 17 17.07 -9.71 -9.58
C GLN A 17 15.74 -9.79 -8.80
N GLY A 18 15.57 -10.84 -7.97
CA GLY A 18 14.39 -10.99 -7.12
C GLY A 18 14.23 -9.90 -6.06
N CYS A 19 15.35 -9.37 -5.54
CA CYS A 19 15.34 -8.26 -4.58
C CYS A 19 14.87 -6.94 -5.24
N PHE A 20 15.22 -6.73 -6.50
CA PHE A 20 14.77 -5.54 -7.24
C PHE A 20 13.27 -5.59 -7.55
N LEU A 21 12.77 -6.76 -8.00
CA LEU A 21 11.35 -6.99 -8.28
C LEU A 21 10.47 -6.76 -7.03
N THR A 22 10.90 -7.29 -5.88
CA THR A 22 10.16 -7.08 -4.63
C THR A 22 10.16 -5.61 -4.20
N LYS A 23 11.26 -4.87 -4.40
CA LYS A 23 11.27 -3.42 -4.14
C LYS A 23 10.36 -2.64 -5.08
N VAL A 24 10.37 -2.97 -6.38
CA VAL A 24 9.51 -2.31 -7.39
C VAL A 24 8.02 -2.51 -7.09
N VAL A 25 7.63 -3.65 -6.53
CA VAL A 25 6.21 -3.92 -6.19
C VAL A 25 5.84 -3.36 -4.81
N THR A 26 6.71 -3.46 -3.80
CA THR A 26 6.38 -3.05 -2.43
C THR A 26 6.43 -1.54 -2.21
N VAL A 27 7.29 -0.82 -2.94
CA VAL A 27 7.38 0.65 -2.85
C VAL A 27 6.10 1.36 -3.31
N PRO A 28 5.49 1.08 -4.48
CA PRO A 28 4.24 1.70 -4.88
C PRO A 28 3.07 1.28 -3.98
N LEU A 29 3.10 0.11 -3.34
CA LEU A 29 2.12 -0.25 -2.31
C LEU A 29 2.22 0.66 -1.08
N ARG A 30 3.45 0.99 -0.65
CA ARG A 30 3.68 1.90 0.48
C ARG A 30 3.38 3.36 0.14
N VAL A 31 3.77 3.81 -1.05
CA VAL A 31 3.49 5.17 -1.54
C VAL A 31 2.01 5.33 -1.87
N GLY A 32 1.40 4.34 -2.52
CA GLY A 32 -0.03 4.27 -2.78
C GLY A 32 -0.82 4.36 -1.48
N GLY A 33 -0.49 3.54 -0.47
CA GLY A 33 -1.07 3.63 0.87
C GLY A 33 -1.06 5.04 1.46
N ALA A 34 0.08 5.74 1.33
CA ALA A 34 0.21 7.12 1.80
C ALA A 34 -0.64 8.11 0.99
N ILE A 35 -0.74 7.95 -0.33
CA ILE A 35 -1.55 8.82 -1.19
C ILE A 35 -3.04 8.64 -0.88
N ILE A 36 -3.53 7.39 -0.76
CA ILE A 36 -4.95 7.12 -0.50
C ILE A 36 -5.35 7.69 0.87
N SER A 37 -4.43 7.67 1.85
CA SER A 37 -4.66 8.26 3.18
C SER A 37 -4.78 9.80 3.18
N VAL A 38 -4.29 10.46 2.14
CA VAL A 38 -4.33 11.93 2.02
C VAL A 38 -5.52 12.40 1.20
N VAL A 39 -6.14 11.51 0.41
CA VAL A 39 -7.26 11.86 -0.45
C VAL A 39 -8.54 11.94 0.38
N PRO A 40 -9.13 13.15 0.54
CA PRO A 40 -10.32 13.35 1.37
C PRO A 40 -11.59 12.72 0.76
N ILE A 41 -11.53 12.18 -0.47
CA ILE A 41 -12.69 11.62 -1.17
C ILE A 41 -13.39 10.51 -0.37
N VAL A 42 -12.64 9.68 0.36
CA VAL A 42 -13.27 8.65 1.22
C VAL A 42 -13.68 9.23 2.57
N GLY A 43 -12.96 10.23 3.08
CA GLY A 43 -13.28 10.91 4.34
C GLY A 43 -14.59 11.68 4.24
N ASP A 44 -14.75 12.52 3.22
CA ASP A 44 -15.93 13.37 3.01
C ASP A 44 -17.22 12.53 2.83
N VAL A 45 -17.13 11.42 2.09
CA VAL A 45 -18.29 10.54 1.85
C VAL A 45 -18.71 9.79 3.12
N VAL A 46 -17.73 9.45 3.97
CA VAL A 46 -18.02 8.82 5.26
C VAL A 46 -18.59 9.84 6.24
N ASP A 47 -18.01 11.04 6.34
CA ASP A 47 -18.52 12.11 7.20
C ASP A 47 -19.96 12.50 6.83
N GLU A 48 -20.28 12.67 5.53
CA GLU A 48 -21.63 13.02 5.08
C GLU A 48 -22.67 11.93 5.47
N SER A 49 -22.28 10.66 5.38
CA SER A 49 -23.12 9.54 5.81
C SER A 49 -23.31 9.47 7.34
N ILE A 50 -22.30 9.89 8.09
CA ILE A 50 -22.35 9.95 9.56
C ILE A 50 -23.21 11.13 10.02
N ASP A 51 -23.04 12.32 9.45
CA ASP A 51 -23.85 13.50 9.76
C ASP A 51 -25.34 13.25 9.49
N THR A 52 -25.67 12.65 8.34
CA THR A 52 -27.06 12.28 8.02
C THR A 52 -27.65 11.32 9.06
N THR A 53 -26.83 10.38 9.54
CA THR A 53 -27.27 9.42 10.56
C THR A 53 -27.41 10.10 11.92
N ALA A 54 -26.51 11.02 12.27
CA ALA A 54 -26.53 11.78 13.51
C ALA A 54 -27.76 12.70 13.58
N ASP A 55 -28.09 13.41 12.51
CA ASP A 55 -29.29 14.26 12.41
C ASP A 55 -30.59 13.48 12.67
N VAL A 56 -30.67 12.24 12.16
CA VAL A 56 -31.83 11.37 12.40
C VAL A 56 -31.92 10.94 13.86
N ILE A 57 -30.79 10.74 14.53
CA ILE A 57 -30.74 10.37 15.94
C ILE A 57 -31.05 11.57 16.85
N ASP A 58 -30.52 12.75 16.55
CA ASP A 58 -30.76 13.99 17.31
C ASP A 58 -32.23 14.47 17.21
N MET A 59 -32.94 14.07 16.15
CA MET A 59 -34.38 14.33 16.01
C MET A 59 -35.24 13.48 16.96
N ILE A 60 -34.69 12.45 17.59
CA ILE A 60 -35.39 11.68 18.62
C ILE A 60 -35.35 12.50 19.92
N PRO A 61 -36.49 12.98 20.43
CA PRO A 61 -36.53 13.71 21.69
C PRO A 61 -36.45 12.69 22.84
N ILE A 62 -35.23 12.31 23.20
CA ILE A 62 -34.91 11.62 24.46
C ILE A 62 -34.58 12.61 25.57
#